data_AF-A0A3S2X409-F1
#
_entry.id   AF-A0A3S2X409-F1
#
_cell.length_a   1.000
_cell.length_b   1.000
_cell.length_c   1.000
_cell.angle_alpha   90.00
_cell.angle_beta   90.00
_cell.angle_gamma   90.00
#
_symmetry.space_group_name_H-M   'P 1'
#
loop_
_entity.id
_entity.type
_entity.pdbx_description
1 polymer ?
#
loop_
_entity_poly.entity_id
_entity_poly.type
_entity_poly.pdbx_seq_one_letter_code
_entity_poly.pdbx_strand_id
1 'polypeptide(L)'
;MKGFSRLGELWWQGITLQHVSHKGIIIPYLAFLFVALLFELFLAVLFVVSCFIFYVNHYWPSAPFYIGAAVLALLIGFTISSVLVILQRKKSHLKSSK
;
A
#
# COMPACT_ATOMS: atom_id res chain seq x y z
N MET A 1 -21.70 -5.86 17.37
CA MET A 1 -20.46 -5.46 16.66
C MET A 1 -20.17 -6.39 15.46
N LYS A 2 -21.14 -6.64 14.55
CA LYS A 2 -20.98 -7.55 13.39
C LYS A 2 -20.78 -6.84 12.04
N GLY A 3 -20.89 -5.50 12.00
CA GLY A 3 -20.82 -4.71 10.76
C GLY A 3 -19.39 -4.36 10.32
N PHE A 4 -18.48 -4.08 11.26
CA PHE A 4 -17.10 -3.71 10.94
C PHE A 4 -16.29 -4.85 10.33
N SER A 5 -16.49 -6.09 10.79
CA SER A 5 -15.88 -7.28 10.18
C SER A 5 -16.34 -7.48 8.74
N ARG A 6 -17.63 -7.24 8.48
CA ARG A 6 -18.24 -7.37 7.16
C ARG A 6 -17.77 -6.28 6.18
N LEU A 7 -17.60 -5.05 6.67
CA LEU A 7 -17.00 -3.95 5.90
C LEU A 7 -15.53 -4.24 5.61
N GLY A 8 -14.78 -4.73 6.60
CA GLY A 8 -13.40 -5.18 6.40
C GLY A 8 -13.29 -6.28 5.35
N GLU A 9 -14.19 -7.27 5.37
CA GLU A 9 -14.26 -8.32 4.35
C GLU A 9 -14.64 -7.79 2.98
N LEU A 10 -15.58 -6.85 2.87
CA LEU A 10 -15.95 -6.22 1.60
C LEU A 10 -14.83 -5.32 1.04
N TRP A 11 -14.13 -4.59 1.93
CA TRP A 11 -12.97 -3.78 1.57
C TRP A 11 -11.82 -4.68 1.10
N TRP A 12 -11.60 -5.78 1.81
CA TRP A 12 -10.62 -6.80 1.45
C TRP A 12 -11.00 -7.53 0.16
N GLN A 13 -12.28 -7.79 -0.09
CA GLN A 13 -12.78 -8.38 -1.33
C GLN A 13 -12.65 -7.44 -2.53
N GLY A 14 -12.89 -6.14 -2.32
CA GLY A 14 -12.69 -5.09 -3.33
C GLY A 14 -11.21 -4.94 -3.70
N ILE A 15 -10.33 -4.93 -2.69
CA ILE A 15 -8.88 -4.84 -2.87
C ILE A 15 -8.28 -6.12 -3.44
N THR A 16 -8.81 -7.28 -3.07
CA THR A 16 -8.33 -8.56 -3.60
C THR A 16 -9.03 -8.99 -4.88
N LEU A 17 -9.88 -8.12 -5.46
CA LEU A 17 -10.58 -8.33 -6.72
C LEU A 17 -11.19 -9.74 -6.83
N GLN A 18 -11.72 -10.27 -5.73
CA GLN A 18 -12.01 -11.70 -5.59
C GLN A 18 -13.16 -12.16 -6.51
N HIS A 19 -13.95 -11.22 -7.04
CA HIS A 19 -15.14 -11.51 -7.85
C HIS A 19 -14.97 -11.27 -9.36
N VAL A 20 -13.85 -10.72 -9.81
CA VAL A 20 -13.65 -10.39 -11.23
C VAL A 20 -12.45 -11.16 -11.79
N SER A 21 -12.68 -12.46 -11.98
CA SER A 21 -11.78 -13.39 -12.67
C SER A 21 -11.79 -13.15 -14.18
N HIS A 22 -11.45 -11.94 -14.61
CA HIS A 22 -11.15 -11.64 -16.01
C HIS A 22 -9.71 -11.15 -16.09
N LYS A 23 -8.85 -11.98 -16.71
CA LYS A 23 -7.40 -11.75 -16.87
C LYS A 23 -7.02 -10.35 -17.38
N GLY A 24 -7.94 -9.65 -18.05
CA GLY A 24 -7.74 -8.28 -18.54
C GLY A 24 -7.67 -7.18 -17.48
N ILE A 25 -8.28 -7.37 -16.29
CA ILE A 25 -8.40 -6.30 -15.26
C ILE A 25 -7.27 -6.38 -14.21
N ILE A 26 -6.60 -7.52 -14.10
CA ILE A 26 -5.50 -7.73 -13.15
C ILE A 26 -4.28 -6.88 -13.53
N ILE A 27 -4.02 -6.69 -14.83
CA ILE A 27 -2.88 -5.91 -15.35
C ILE A 27 -2.98 -4.42 -14.96
N PRO A 28 -4.09 -3.69 -15.23
CA PRO A 28 -4.20 -2.29 -14.84
C PRO A 28 -4.20 -2.12 -13.31
N TYR A 29 -4.74 -3.08 -12.56
CA TYR A 29 -4.70 -3.05 -11.10
C TYR A 29 -3.28 -3.20 -10.54
N LEU A 30 -2.49 -4.12 -11.11
CA LEU A 30 -1.09 -4.29 -10.73
C LEU A 30 -0.25 -3.08 -11.11
N ALA A 31 -0.51 -2.48 -12.28
CA ALA A 31 0.13 -1.24 -12.70
C ALA A 31 -0.23 -0.07 -11.77
N PHE A 32 -1.49 0.04 -11.34
CA PHE A 32 -1.93 1.03 -10.36
C PHE A 32 -1.23 0.85 -9.02
N LEU A 33 -1.17 -0.38 -8.49
CA LEU A 33 -0.44 -0.67 -7.26
C LEU A 33 1.05 -0.37 -7.37
N PHE A 34 1.66 -0.67 -8.52
CA PHE A 34 3.07 -0.35 -8.75
C PHE A 34 3.33 1.15 -8.77
N VAL A 35 2.47 1.93 -9.43
CA VAL A 35 2.56 3.40 -9.43
C VAL A 35 2.31 3.96 -8.04
N ALA A 36 1.35 3.43 -7.29
CA ALA A 36 1.08 3.81 -5.91
C ALA A 36 2.30 3.56 -5.00
N LEU A 37 2.94 2.39 -5.13
CA LEU A 37 4.15 2.04 -4.38
C LEU A 37 5.32 2.96 -4.77
N LEU A 38 5.50 3.24 -6.07
CA LEU A 38 6.53 4.18 -6.54
C LEU A 38 6.31 5.59 -5.99
N PHE A 39 5.05 6.03 -5.91
CA PHE A 39 4.67 7.32 -5.33
C PHE A 39 4.90 7.38 -3.82
N GLU A 40 4.57 6.32 -3.07
CA GLU A 40 4.88 6.19 -1.65
C GLU A 40 6.39 6.22 -1.38
N LEU A 41 7.18 5.53 -2.21
CA LEU A 41 8.64 5.55 -2.10
C LEU A 41 9.20 6.95 -2.35
N PHE A 42 8.66 7.66 -3.35
CA PHE A 42 9.02 9.04 -3.63
C PHE A 42 8.72 9.97 -2.44
N LEU A 43 7.54 9.83 -1.82
CA LEU A 43 7.18 10.54 -0.60
C LEU A 43 8.12 10.21 0.56
N ALA A 44 8.52 8.95 0.72
CA ALA A 44 9.47 8.54 1.75
C ALA A 44 10.84 9.21 1.56
N VAL A 45 11.33 9.30 0.32
CA VAL A 45 12.56 10.03 -0.01
C VAL A 45 12.41 11.52 0.33
N LEU A 46 11.31 12.16 -0.06
CA LEU A 46 11.04 13.56 0.30
C LEU A 46 11.01 13.77 1.82
N PHE A 47 10.45 12.81 2.56
CA PHE A 47 10.41 12.86 4.01
C PHE A 47 11.82 12.81 4.62
N VAL A 48 12.68 11.90 4.13
CA VAL A 48 14.09 11.81 4.55
C VAL A 48 14.87 13.08 4.21
N VAL A 49 14.69 13.62 3.00
CA VAL A 49 15.31 14.89 2.58
C VAL A 49 14.84 16.03 3.48
N SER A 50 13.55 16.08 3.82
CA SER A 50 13.01 17.07 4.74
C SER A 50 13.64 16.95 6.13
N CYS A 51 13.76 15.73 6.67
CA CYS A 51 14.46 15.49 7.94
C CYS A 51 15.92 15.98 7.89
N PHE A 52 16.63 15.75 6.79
CA PHE A 52 17.99 16.22 6.61
C PHE A 52 18.06 17.76 6.61
N ILE A 53 17.14 18.43 5.90
CA ILE A 53 17.05 19.90 5.89
C ILE A 53 16.75 20.43 7.30
N PHE A 54 15.81 19.84 8.03
CA PHE A 54 15.50 20.24 9.40
C PHE A 54 16.70 20.07 10.33
N TYR A 55 17.46 18.98 10.18
CA TYR A 55 18.67 18.73 10.94
C TYR A 55 19.75 19.79 10.70
N VAL A 56 20.02 20.13 9.43
CA VAL A 56 21.04 21.14 9.06
C VAL A 56 20.62 22.55 9.52
N ASN A 57 19.34 22.88 9.45
CA ASN A 57 18.84 24.22 9.82
C ASN A 57 18.50 24.36 11.31
N HIS A 58 18.78 23.34 12.14
CA HIS A 58 18.46 23.32 13.58
C HIS A 58 17.00 23.68 13.91
N TYR A 59 16.07 23.30 13.03
CA TYR A 59 14.67 23.67 13.15
C TYR A 59 13.85 22.46 13.62
N TRP A 60 12.95 22.68 14.57
CA TRP A 60 12.10 21.61 15.10
C TRP A 60 10.95 21.33 14.13
N PRO A 61 10.75 20.05 13.70
CA PRO A 61 9.64 19.71 12.85
C PRO A 61 8.30 19.99 13.55
N SER A 62 7.34 20.51 12.79
CA SER A 62 6.01 20.81 13.33
C SER A 62 5.18 19.54 13.56
N ALA A 63 4.24 19.58 14.50
CA ALA A 63 3.31 18.47 14.77
C ALA A 63 2.67 17.81 13.50
N PRO A 64 2.21 18.56 12.48
CA PRO A 64 1.67 17.95 11.25
C PRO A 64 2.69 17.12 10.46
N PHE A 65 3.99 17.41 10.58
CA PHE A 65 5.04 16.62 9.92
C PHE A 65 5.10 15.19 10.46
N TYR A 66 4.99 15.01 11.79
CA TYR A 66 4.95 13.69 12.42
C TYR A 66 3.67 12.92 12.07
N ILE A 67 2.52 13.61 12.00
CA ILE A 67 1.25 13.00 11.58
C ILE A 67 1.37 12.52 10.12
N GLY A 68 1.98 13.32 9.24
CA GLY A 68 2.26 12.93 7.86
C GLY A 68 3.16 11.69 7.78
N ALA A 69 4.19 11.60 8.61
CA ALA A 69 5.07 10.44 8.71
C ALA A 69 4.30 9.16 9.06
N ALA A 70 3.42 9.25 10.06
CA ALA A 70 2.60 8.12 10.52
C ALA A 70 1.62 7.65 9.43
N VAL A 71 0.99 8.58 8.72
CA VAL A 71 0.08 8.27 7.60
C VAL A 71 0.84 7.61 6.46
N LEU A 72 2.04 8.11 6.13
CA LEU A 72 2.90 7.53 5.10
C LEU A 72 3.30 6.09 5.45
N ALA A 73 3.68 5.83 6.70
CA ALA A 73 4.02 4.48 7.17
C ALA A 73 2.83 3.51 7.08
N LEU A 74 1.62 3.98 7.43
CA LEU A 74 0.38 3.21 7.30
C LEU A 74 0.06 2.88 5.84
N LEU A 75 0.18 3.85 4.94
CA LEU A 75 -0.02 3.68 3.50
C LEU A 75 0.93 2.61 2.92
N ILE A 76 2.23 2.72 3.22
CA ILE A 76 3.24 1.75 2.80
C ILE A 76 2.90 0.34 3.31
N GLY A 77 2.53 0.21 4.58
CA GLY A 77 2.13 -1.08 5.16
C GLY A 77 0.93 -1.70 4.44
N PHE A 78 -0.03 -0.87 4.03
CA PHE A 78 -1.23 -1.30 3.32
C PHE A 78 -0.93 -1.75 1.88
N THR A 79 -0.10 -0.98 1.18
CA THR A 79 0.32 -1.26 -0.20
C THR A 79 1.18 -2.53 -0.26
N ILE A 80 2.12 -2.72 0.66
CA ILE A 80 2.92 -3.95 0.77
C ILE A 80 2.03 -5.17 1.05
N SER A 81 1.10 -5.05 2.00
CA SER A 81 0.15 -6.13 2.33
C SER A 81 -0.66 -6.55 1.10
N SER A 82 -1.13 -5.57 0.32
CA SER A 82 -1.89 -5.82 -0.92
C SER A 82 -1.05 -6.52 -1.98
N VAL A 83 0.19 -6.10 -2.19
CA VAL A 83 1.13 -6.72 -3.14
C VAL A 83 1.46 -8.16 -2.74
N LEU A 84 1.70 -8.43 -1.45
CA LEU A 84 1.98 -9.77 -0.93
C LEU A 84 0.80 -10.72 -1.17
N VAL A 85 -0.44 -10.29 -0.94
CA VAL A 85 -1.64 -11.11 -1.17
C VAL A 85 -1.78 -11.48 -2.64
N ILE A 86 -1.51 -10.54 -3.55
CA ILE A 86 -1.57 -10.80 -5.01
C ILE A 86 -0.49 -11.80 -5.43
N LEU A 87 0.75 -11.64 -4.94
CA LEU A 87 1.85 -12.57 -5.19
C LEU A 87 1.55 -13.98 -4.66
N GLN A 88 0.98 -14.08 -3.45
CA GLN A 88 0.59 -15.37 -2.87
C GLN A 88 -0.49 -16.08 -3.69
N ARG A 89 -1.50 -15.36 -4.20
CA ARG A 89 -2.50 -15.93 -5.12
C ARG A 89 -1.91 -16.41 -6.44
N LYS A 90 -0.91 -15.71 -6.99
CA LYS A 90 -0.22 -16.17 -8.21
C LYS A 90 0.54 -17.47 -7.98
N LYS A 91 1.10 -17.67 -6.78
CA LYS A 91 1.84 -18.88 -6.38
C LYS A 91 0.91 -20.08 -6.15
N SER A 92 -0.31 -19.89 -5.64
CA SER A 92 -1.27 -20.99 -5.44
C SER A 92 -1.81 -21.56 -6.75
N HIS A 93 -2.06 -20.72 -7.76
CA HIS A 93 -2.46 -21.19 -9.10
C HIS A 93 -1.38 -22.03 -9.81
N LEU A 94 -0.10 -21.82 -9.50
CA LEU A 94 1.02 -22.61 -10.03
C LEU A 94 1.22 -23.96 -9.30
N LYS A 95 0.76 -24.08 -8.05
CA LYS A 95 0.86 -25.32 -7.27
C LYS A 95 -0.28 -26.31 -7.56
N SER A 96 -1.42 -25.84 -8.08
CA SER A 96 -2.54 -26.69 -8.50
C SER A 96 -2.40 -27.25 -9.93
N SER A 97 -1.33 -26.90 -10.63
CA SER A 97 -1.02 -27.34 -12.01
C SER A 97 0.22 -28.24 -12.07
N LYS A 98 0.56 -28.90 -10.96
CA LYS A 98 1.49 -30.02 -10.86
C LYS A 98 0.77 -31.16 -10.14
#